data_AF-A0A3A4P4B8-F1
#
_entry.id   AF-A0A3A4P4B8-F1
#
_cell.length_a   1.000
_cell.length_b   1.000
_cell.length_c   1.000
_cell.angle_alpha   90.00
_cell.angle_beta   90.00
_cell.angle_gamma   90.00
#
_symmetry.space_group_name_H-M   'P 1'
#
loop_
_entity.id
_entity.type
_entity.pdbx_description
1 polymer ?
#
loop_
_entity_poly.entity_id
_entity_poly.type
_entity_poly.pdbx_seq_one_letter_code
_entity_poly.pdbx_strand_id
1 'polypeptide(L)'
;PIAEFAYDLNGNLTSRTTAAGTTAMEYDYENRLVRITYPSNSGTTEFVYDALGRRLKTTEKDGLGQITGEMHYAYDGLDLIAELDASDSLIAGFTHGPEIDDPLIARYDGADYLYLKNHQGSVTELITFNGAIAKSYRYDAFGNIKQETTRRAWLHLHLARAPCPLRPLLLPRPLVLARPGPLHHHRPHRLSRGREFVCVRGK
;
A
#
# COMPACT_ATOMS: atom_id res chain seq x y z
N PRO A 1 -6.47 4.40 25.10
CA PRO A 1 -6.06 5.63 24.36
C PRO A 1 -6.55 5.55 22.91
N ILE A 2 -7.28 6.56 22.44
CA ILE A 2 -7.61 6.70 21.03
C ILE A 2 -6.35 7.14 20.27
N ALA A 3 -6.19 6.69 19.02
CA ALA A 3 -5.10 7.16 18.19
C ALA A 3 -5.42 8.57 17.66
N GLU A 4 -4.43 9.45 17.66
CA GLU A 4 -4.51 10.80 17.10
C GLU A 4 -3.82 10.84 15.74
N PHE A 5 -4.39 11.60 14.81
CA PHE A 5 -3.92 11.70 13.43
C PHE A 5 -3.86 13.17 13.02
N ALA A 6 -2.75 13.60 12.43
CA ALA A 6 -2.61 14.93 11.83
C ALA A 6 -2.37 14.81 10.33
N TYR A 7 -2.84 15.83 9.60
CA TYR A 7 -2.77 15.89 8.15
C TYR A 7 -2.27 17.26 7.70
N ASP A 8 -1.61 17.31 6.54
CA ASP A 8 -1.32 18.57 5.87
C ASP A 8 -2.54 19.12 5.11
N LEU A 9 -2.39 20.27 4.45
CA LEU A 9 -3.46 20.91 3.67
C LEU A 9 -3.85 20.12 2.40
N ASN A 10 -2.98 19.21 1.95
CA ASN A 10 -3.24 18.33 0.81
C ASN A 10 -3.94 17.03 1.24
N GLY A 11 -4.12 16.82 2.54
CA GLY A 11 -4.75 15.64 3.11
C GLY A 11 -3.80 14.46 3.31
N ASN A 12 -2.48 14.67 3.20
CA ASN A 12 -1.51 13.62 3.51
C ASN A 12 -1.39 13.45 5.01
N LEU A 13 -1.33 12.20 5.48
CA LEU A 13 -1.17 11.90 6.90
C LEU A 13 0.27 12.23 7.34
N THR A 14 0.47 13.26 8.15
CA THR A 14 1.79 13.72 8.59
C THR A 14 2.20 13.17 9.95
N SER A 15 1.23 12.82 10.81
CA SER A 15 1.52 12.16 12.07
C SER A 15 0.42 11.20 12.50
N ARG A 16 0.85 10.11 13.14
CA ARG A 16 -0.02 9.16 13.84
C ARG A 16 0.53 8.92 15.23
N THR A 17 -0.22 9.31 16.26
CA THR A 17 0.15 9.12 17.66
C THR A 17 -0.71 8.03 18.27
N THR A 18 -0.04 7.03 18.86
CA THR A 18 -0.68 5.94 19.59
C THR A 18 -0.07 5.82 20.98
N ALA A 19 -0.55 4.85 21.77
CA ALA A 19 0.08 4.53 23.07
C ALA A 19 1.56 4.14 22.95
N ALA A 20 1.99 3.65 21.78
CA ALA A 20 3.37 3.26 21.50
C ALA A 20 4.27 4.44 21.07
N GLY A 21 3.70 5.64 20.92
CA GLY A 21 4.40 6.85 20.48
C GLY A 21 3.89 7.39 19.14
N THR A 22 4.61 8.39 18.63
CA THR A 22 4.29 9.09 17.38
C THR A 22 5.12 8.58 16.21
N THR A 23 4.45 8.19 15.13
CA THR A 23 5.05 7.99 13.81
C THR A 23 4.83 9.26 12.99
N ALA A 24 5.90 9.83 12.45
CA ALA A 24 5.84 10.98 11.55
C ALA A 24 6.09 10.56 10.10
N MET A 25 5.44 11.26 9.16
CA MET A 25 5.52 10.99 7.72
C MET A 25 5.80 12.29 6.98
N GLU A 26 6.77 12.26 6.07
CA GLU A 26 7.18 13.40 5.25
C GLU A 26 6.89 13.09 3.78
N TYR A 27 6.42 14.09 3.04
CA TYR A 27 6.03 13.98 1.64
C TYR A 27 6.78 15.00 0.79
N ASP A 28 7.04 14.66 -0.47
CA ASP A 28 7.55 15.62 -1.45
C ASP A 28 6.44 16.51 -2.02
N TYR A 29 6.82 17.42 -2.93
CA TYR A 29 5.90 18.36 -3.58
C TYR A 29 4.85 17.67 -4.48
N GLU A 30 5.06 16.41 -4.85
CA GLU A 30 4.14 15.59 -5.64
C GLU A 30 3.23 14.73 -4.73
N ASN A 31 3.25 14.96 -3.42
CA ASN A 31 2.53 14.21 -2.39
C ASN A 31 2.96 12.73 -2.30
N ARG A 32 4.22 12.42 -2.61
CA ARG A 32 4.78 11.07 -2.43
C ARG A 32 5.48 10.98 -1.09
N LEU A 33 5.24 9.90 -0.35
CA LEU A 33 5.86 9.65 0.95
C LEU A 33 7.37 9.42 0.77
N VAL A 34 8.20 10.28 1.34
CA VAL A 34 9.67 10.23 1.22
C VAL A 34 10.37 9.78 2.50
N ARG A 35 9.73 9.94 3.66
CA ARG A 35 10.29 9.44 4.94
C ARG A 35 9.19 9.06 5.92
N ILE A 36 9.44 7.98 6.66
CA ILE A 36 8.73 7.63 7.89
C ILE A 36 9.74 7.70 9.04
N THR A 37 9.37 8.37 10.13
CA THR A 37 10.14 8.38 11.38
C THR A 37 9.37 7.64 12.45
N TYR A 38 9.96 6.58 12.99
CA TYR A 38 9.30 5.71 13.98
C TYR A 38 9.49 6.24 15.41
N PRO A 39 8.56 5.92 16.34
CA PRO A 39 8.64 6.39 17.71
C PRO A 39 9.88 5.86 18.46
N SER A 40 10.18 6.47 19.60
CA SER A 40 11.20 5.99 20.56
C SER A 40 12.59 5.83 19.96
N ASN A 41 12.93 6.65 18.97
CA ASN A 41 14.18 6.56 18.24
C ASN A 41 14.39 5.17 17.61
N SER A 42 13.31 4.53 17.12
CA SER A 42 13.39 3.23 16.45
C SER A 42 13.95 3.32 15.02
N GLY A 43 14.29 4.53 14.57
CA GLY A 43 14.88 4.79 13.27
C GLY A 43 13.91 5.33 12.23
N THR A 44 14.30 5.24 10.97
CA THR A 44 13.56 5.80 9.84
C THR A 44 13.50 4.86 8.65
N THR A 45 12.48 5.03 7.81
CA THR A 45 12.46 4.46 6.45
C THR A 45 12.40 5.62 5.46
N GLU A 46 13.30 5.64 4.49
CA GLU A 46 13.39 6.65 3.44
C GLU A 46 13.07 6.03 2.08
N PHE A 47 12.45 6.82 1.20
CA PHE A 47 12.02 6.36 -0.13
C PHE A 47 12.54 7.31 -1.22
N VAL A 48 13.01 6.72 -2.32
CA VAL A 48 13.41 7.45 -3.52
C VAL A 48 12.52 7.02 -4.68
N TYR A 49 12.14 7.97 -5.52
CA TYR A 49 11.26 7.75 -6.67
C TYR A 49 11.94 8.19 -7.96
N ASP A 50 11.53 7.60 -9.08
CA ASP A 50 11.91 8.07 -10.40
C ASP A 50 11.01 9.23 -10.88
N ALA A 51 11.33 9.75 -12.07
CA ALA A 51 10.57 10.83 -12.69
C ALA A 51 9.14 10.44 -13.10
N LEU A 52 8.81 9.14 -13.12
CA LEU A 52 7.45 8.64 -13.38
C LEU A 52 6.67 8.38 -12.08
N GLY A 53 7.29 8.60 -10.91
CA GLY A 53 6.67 8.37 -9.61
C GLY A 53 6.70 6.92 -9.13
N ARG A 54 7.48 6.04 -9.77
CA ARG A 54 7.73 4.68 -9.29
C ARG A 54 8.82 4.71 -8.23
N ARG A 55 8.71 3.88 -7.20
CA ARG A 55 9.69 3.83 -6.10
C ARG A 55 10.94 3.10 -6.57
N LEU A 56 12.09 3.76 -6.61
CA LEU A 56 13.36 3.14 -6.99
C LEU A 56 14.09 2.47 -5.84
N LYS A 57 13.94 3.01 -4.63
CA LYS A 57 14.72 2.56 -3.48
C LYS A 57 13.99 2.79 -2.16
N THR A 58 14.21 1.88 -1.23
CA THR A 58 13.86 2.02 0.19
C THR A 58 15.14 1.85 1.01
N THR A 59 15.37 2.75 1.98
CA THR A 59 16.47 2.64 2.94
C THR A 59 15.92 2.69 4.35
N GLU A 60 16.20 1.65 5.13
CA GLU A 60 15.88 1.55 6.54
C GLU A 60 17.11 1.91 7.37
N LYS A 61 16.91 2.76 8.37
CA LYS A 61 17.94 3.15 9.32
C LYS A 61 17.47 2.88 10.73
N ASP A 62 18.39 2.52 11.62
CA ASP A 62 18.12 2.42 13.06
C ASP A 62 18.07 3.79 13.74
N GLY A 63 17.85 3.79 15.06
CA GLY A 63 17.87 5.01 15.89
C GLY A 63 19.19 5.77 15.94
N LEU A 64 20.28 5.15 15.51
CA LEU A 64 21.61 5.76 15.44
C LEU A 64 21.90 6.27 14.02
N GLY A 65 20.95 6.16 13.10
CA GLY A 65 21.07 6.55 11.70
C GLY A 65 21.89 5.58 10.85
N GLN A 66 22.22 4.39 11.37
CA GLN A 66 22.94 3.36 10.62
C GLN A 66 21.96 2.66 9.68
N ILE A 67 22.39 2.41 8.44
CA ILE A 67 21.58 1.67 7.46
C ILE A 67 21.49 0.21 7.91
N THR A 68 20.27 -0.26 8.16
CA THR A 68 19.97 -1.64 8.56
C THR A 68 19.34 -2.46 7.44
N GLY A 69 18.80 -1.80 6.42
CA GLY A 69 18.18 -2.45 5.28
C GLY A 69 18.14 -1.50 4.09
N GLU A 70 18.33 -2.05 2.90
CA GLU A 70 18.21 -1.31 1.65
C GLU A 70 17.71 -2.24 0.56
N MET A 71 16.74 -1.76 -0.22
CA MET A 71 16.18 -2.47 -1.36
C MET A 71 16.09 -1.55 -2.56
N HIS A 72 16.41 -2.09 -3.74
CA HIS A 72 16.20 -1.43 -5.02
C HIS A 72 15.10 -2.12 -5.81
N TYR A 73 14.42 -1.36 -6.67
CA TYR A 73 13.29 -1.84 -7.46
C TYR A 73 13.52 -1.58 -8.94
N ALA A 74 13.31 -2.61 -9.76
CA ALA A 74 13.40 -2.51 -11.21
C ALA A 74 12.01 -2.70 -11.83
N TYR A 75 11.75 -1.95 -12.89
CA TYR A 75 10.43 -1.88 -13.53
C TYR A 75 10.53 -2.06 -15.05
N ASP A 76 9.51 -2.71 -15.62
CA ASP A 76 9.17 -2.64 -17.03
C ASP A 76 7.84 -1.89 -17.17
N GLY A 77 7.83 -0.71 -17.79
CA GLY A 77 6.64 0.13 -17.81
C GLY A 77 6.14 0.48 -16.41
N LEU A 78 4.95 0.03 -16.02
CA LEU A 78 4.43 0.22 -14.65
C LEU A 78 4.65 -1.00 -13.76
N ASP A 79 5.10 -2.11 -14.33
CA ASP A 79 5.19 -3.39 -13.67
C ASP A 79 6.51 -3.53 -12.93
N LEU A 80 6.44 -3.85 -11.63
CA LEU A 80 7.61 -4.19 -10.83
C LEU A 80 8.12 -5.56 -11.27
N ILE A 81 9.32 -5.62 -11.86
CA ILE A 81 9.89 -6.87 -12.38
C ILE A 81 10.96 -7.48 -11.46
N ALA A 82 11.58 -6.66 -10.59
CA ALA A 82 12.54 -7.17 -9.61
C ALA A 82 12.62 -6.33 -8.34
N GLU A 83 12.84 -7.03 -7.23
CA GLU A 83 13.38 -6.51 -5.97
C GLU A 83 14.84 -6.95 -5.85
N LEU A 84 15.73 -6.02 -5.58
CA LEU A 84 17.17 -6.23 -5.46
C LEU A 84 17.66 -5.77 -4.09
N ASP A 85 18.75 -6.36 -3.61
CA ASP A 85 19.43 -5.88 -2.41
C ASP A 85 20.29 -4.64 -2.69
N ALA A 86 20.97 -4.14 -1.67
CA ALA A 86 21.86 -2.97 -1.76
C ALA A 86 23.03 -3.15 -2.76
N SER A 87 23.36 -4.38 -3.12
CA SER A 87 24.43 -4.73 -4.08
C SER A 87 23.87 -5.08 -5.47
N ASP A 88 22.60 -4.73 -5.73
CA ASP A 88 21.85 -5.05 -6.94
C ASP A 88 21.73 -6.57 -7.22
N SER A 89 21.84 -7.40 -6.19
CA SER A 89 21.60 -8.84 -6.31
C SER A 89 20.11 -9.15 -6.20
N LEU A 90 19.62 -10.07 -7.04
CA LEU A 90 18.21 -10.40 -7.14
C LEU A 90 17.68 -11.05 -5.85
N ILE A 91 16.71 -10.40 -5.21
CA ILE A 91 15.94 -10.95 -4.08
C ILE A 91 14.69 -11.66 -4.61
N ALA A 92 13.93 -10.97 -5.46
CA ALA A 92 12.71 -11.49 -6.06
C ALA A 92 12.54 -10.99 -7.48
N GLY A 93 12.05 -11.86 -8.37
CA GLY A 93 11.66 -11.51 -9.74
C GLY A 93 10.17 -11.73 -9.94
N PHE A 94 9.54 -10.93 -10.79
CA PHE A 94 8.10 -11.00 -11.05
C PHE A 94 7.80 -11.10 -12.55
N THR A 95 6.77 -11.86 -12.86
CA THR A 95 6.20 -11.91 -14.21
C THR A 95 4.74 -11.51 -14.11
N HIS A 96 4.36 -10.52 -14.93
CA HIS A 96 3.01 -9.98 -14.99
C HIS A 96 2.32 -10.42 -16.28
N GLY A 97 1.00 -10.46 -16.24
CA GLY A 97 0.15 -10.64 -17.40
C GLY A 97 -0.13 -9.31 -18.10
N PRO A 98 -0.96 -9.33 -19.15
CA PRO A 98 -1.27 -8.14 -19.94
C PRO A 98 -2.27 -7.19 -19.26
N GLU A 99 -2.88 -7.61 -18.15
CA GLU A 99 -3.84 -6.78 -17.39
C GLU A 99 -3.12 -5.88 -16.38
N ILE A 100 -3.81 -4.83 -15.91
CA ILE A 100 -3.28 -3.92 -14.90
C ILE A 100 -3.21 -4.65 -13.55
N ASP A 101 -2.10 -4.50 -12.83
CA ASP A 101 -1.88 -5.14 -11.53
C ASP A 101 -2.06 -6.67 -11.58
N ASP A 102 -1.53 -7.31 -12.63
CA ASP A 102 -1.72 -8.73 -12.91
C ASP A 102 -0.45 -9.58 -12.66
N PRO A 103 0.05 -9.73 -11.41
CA PRO A 103 1.18 -10.61 -11.16
C PRO A 103 0.76 -12.06 -11.37
N LEU A 104 1.55 -12.81 -12.14
CA LEU A 104 1.31 -14.22 -12.47
C LEU A 104 2.28 -15.13 -11.72
N ILE A 105 3.56 -14.76 -11.72
CA ILE A 105 4.64 -15.56 -11.13
C ILE A 105 5.52 -14.66 -10.28
N ALA A 106 5.94 -15.17 -9.13
CA ALA A 106 7.06 -14.64 -8.36
C ALA A 106 8.16 -15.70 -8.24
N ARG A 107 9.37 -15.31 -8.61
CA ARG A 107 10.59 -16.08 -8.36
C ARG A 107 11.25 -15.56 -7.09
N TYR A 108 11.50 -16.44 -6.15
CA TYR A 108 12.16 -16.11 -4.89
C TYR A 108 13.01 -17.30 -4.44
N ASP A 109 14.26 -17.06 -4.02
CA ASP A 109 15.19 -18.09 -3.56
C ASP A 109 15.31 -19.29 -4.54
N GLY A 110 15.35 -18.97 -5.84
CA GLY A 110 15.40 -19.97 -6.92
C GLY A 110 14.12 -20.78 -7.16
N ALA A 111 13.05 -20.53 -6.41
CA ALA A 111 11.76 -21.19 -6.57
C ALA A 111 10.70 -20.25 -7.16
N ASP A 112 9.83 -20.81 -8.00
CA ASP A 112 8.72 -20.09 -8.61
C ASP A 112 7.39 -20.38 -7.90
N TYR A 113 6.62 -19.31 -7.71
CA TYR A 113 5.32 -19.32 -7.07
C TYR A 113 4.29 -18.67 -8.00
N LEU A 114 3.17 -19.35 -8.22
CA LEU A 114 2.08 -18.88 -9.04
C LEU A 114 1.03 -18.20 -8.17
N TYR A 115 0.59 -17.03 -8.60
CA TYR A 115 -0.50 -16.30 -7.95
C TYR A 115 -1.85 -16.83 -8.39
N LEU A 116 -2.64 -17.32 -7.44
CA LEU A 116 -4.04 -17.65 -7.67
C LEU A 116 -4.91 -16.52 -7.12
N LYS A 117 -5.84 -16.07 -7.95
CA LYS A 117 -6.71 -14.92 -7.66
C LYS A 117 -8.18 -15.33 -7.65
N ASN A 118 -8.97 -14.60 -6.87
CA ASN A 118 -10.43 -14.68 -6.96
C ASN A 118 -10.97 -13.85 -8.14
N HIS A 119 -12.29 -13.87 -8.33
CA HIS A 119 -12.97 -13.12 -9.40
C HIS A 119 -12.83 -11.58 -9.31
N GLN A 120 -12.31 -11.04 -8.21
CA GLN A 120 -12.05 -9.61 -8.01
C GLN A 120 -10.58 -9.25 -8.20
N GLY A 121 -9.74 -10.22 -8.60
CA GLY A 121 -8.30 -10.03 -8.77
C GLY A 121 -7.49 -10.14 -7.48
N SER A 122 -8.13 -10.36 -6.32
CA SER A 122 -7.40 -10.51 -5.06
C SER A 122 -6.68 -11.86 -5.01
N VAL A 123 -5.38 -11.84 -4.72
CA VAL A 123 -4.55 -13.05 -4.54
C VAL A 123 -5.03 -13.84 -3.34
N THR A 124 -5.57 -15.04 -3.55
CA THR A 124 -6.01 -15.93 -2.46
C THR A 124 -4.96 -16.95 -2.10
N GLU A 125 -4.10 -17.37 -3.03
CA GLU A 125 -3.08 -18.39 -2.78
C GLU A 125 -1.82 -18.14 -3.60
N LEU A 126 -0.68 -18.58 -3.04
CA LEU A 126 0.55 -18.79 -3.79
C LEU A 126 0.85 -20.28 -3.78
N ILE A 127 0.99 -20.87 -4.96
CA ILE A 127 1.26 -22.29 -5.14
C ILE A 127 2.58 -22.50 -5.85
N THR A 128 3.22 -23.65 -5.63
CA THR A 128 4.36 -24.07 -6.46
C THR A 128 3.87 -24.63 -7.79
N PHE A 129 4.76 -24.80 -8.77
CA PHE A 129 4.43 -25.48 -10.03
C PHE A 129 3.89 -26.92 -9.85
N ASN A 130 4.17 -27.56 -8.71
CA ASN A 130 3.65 -28.88 -8.38
C ASN A 130 2.26 -28.83 -7.72
N GLY A 131 1.63 -27.65 -7.65
CA GLY A 131 0.32 -27.44 -7.04
C GLY A 131 0.32 -27.41 -5.51
N ALA A 132 1.49 -27.42 -4.86
CA ALA A 132 1.56 -27.35 -3.41
C ALA A 132 1.32 -25.91 -2.94
N ILE A 133 0.40 -25.73 -1.98
CA ILE A 133 0.13 -24.41 -1.40
C ILE A 133 1.30 -23.95 -0.54
N ALA A 134 1.98 -22.90 -0.98
CA ALA A 134 3.03 -22.22 -0.22
C ALA A 134 2.41 -21.24 0.79
N LYS A 135 1.37 -20.52 0.36
CA LYS A 135 0.68 -19.50 1.16
C LYS A 135 -0.80 -19.39 0.77
N SER A 136 -1.66 -19.11 1.74
CA SER A 136 -3.07 -18.81 1.49
C SER A 136 -3.58 -17.65 2.34
N TYR A 137 -4.54 -16.92 1.77
CA TYR A 137 -5.15 -15.72 2.33
C TYR A 137 -6.68 -15.82 2.31
N ARG A 138 -7.31 -15.31 3.36
CA ARG A 138 -8.73 -14.99 3.38
C ARG A 138 -8.92 -13.53 3.74
N TYR A 139 -9.70 -12.84 2.93
CA TYR A 139 -10.01 -11.43 3.11
C TYR A 139 -11.43 -11.25 3.63
N ASP A 140 -11.65 -10.15 4.35
CA ASP A 140 -12.99 -9.60 4.51
C ASP A 140 -13.41 -8.77 3.29
N ALA A 141 -14.62 -8.22 3.32
CA ALA A 141 -15.17 -7.42 2.23
C ALA A 141 -14.44 -6.08 1.99
N PHE A 142 -13.56 -5.66 2.90
CA PHE A 142 -12.76 -4.44 2.81
C PHE A 142 -11.30 -4.72 2.46
N GLY A 143 -10.96 -5.98 2.15
CA GLY A 143 -9.59 -6.37 1.79
C GLY A 143 -8.67 -6.59 2.98
N ASN A 144 -9.18 -6.59 4.22
CA ASN A 144 -8.35 -6.93 5.38
C ASN A 144 -8.15 -8.44 5.46
N ILE A 145 -6.92 -8.87 5.71
CA ILE A 145 -6.58 -10.29 5.92
C ILE A 145 -7.21 -10.77 7.24
N LYS A 146 -8.13 -11.72 7.15
CA LYS A 146 -8.73 -12.42 8.30
C LYS A 146 -7.97 -13.68 8.68
N GLN A 147 -7.37 -14.34 7.70
CA GLN A 147 -6.60 -15.56 7.90
C GLN A 147 -5.45 -15.59 6.91
N GLU A 148 -4.27 -15.93 7.41
CA GLU A 148 -3.09 -16.20 6.61
C GLU A 148 -2.51 -17.54 7.07
N THR A 149 -2.21 -18.43 6.14
CA THR A 149 -1.48 -19.68 6.43
C THR A 149 -0.18 -19.67 5.66
N THR A 150 0.92 -19.78 6.40
CA THR A 150 2.27 -19.84 5.85
C THR A 150 2.85 -21.21 6.15
N ARG A 151 3.09 -22.03 5.11
CA ARG A 151 3.75 -23.34 5.28
C ARG A 151 5.28 -23.25 5.24
N ARG A 152 5.84 -22.09 4.88
CA ARG A 152 7.28 -21.76 4.96
C ARG A 152 7.47 -20.34 5.45
N ALA A 153 8.10 -20.17 6.62
CA ALA A 153 8.07 -18.98 7.48
C ALA A 153 8.54 -17.63 6.86
N TRP A 154 9.00 -17.59 5.61
CA TRP A 154 9.72 -16.43 5.08
C TRP A 154 9.21 -15.88 3.74
N LEU A 155 8.06 -16.34 3.23
CA LEU A 155 7.44 -15.68 2.06
C LEU A 155 6.65 -14.43 2.50
N HIS A 156 7.38 -13.41 2.99
CA HIS A 156 6.88 -12.04 3.06
C HIS A 156 7.14 -11.38 1.71
N LEU A 157 6.35 -11.79 0.71
CA LEU A 157 6.35 -11.11 -0.57
C LEU A 157 5.60 -9.80 -0.39
N HIS A 158 6.31 -8.68 -0.53
CA HIS A 158 5.83 -7.35 -0.19
C HIS A 158 4.65 -6.88 -1.06
N LEU A 159 4.23 -7.67 -2.05
CA LEU A 159 3.06 -7.38 -2.89
C LEU A 159 1.73 -7.38 -2.14
N ALA A 160 1.64 -7.98 -0.93
CA ALA A 160 0.44 -7.86 -0.09
C ALA A 160 0.42 -6.60 0.81
N ARG A 161 1.52 -5.84 0.87
CA ARG A 161 1.66 -4.62 1.70
C ARG A 161 2.18 -3.40 0.95
N ALA A 162 2.56 -3.54 -0.32
CA ALA A 162 2.87 -2.41 -1.17
C ALA A 162 1.57 -1.64 -1.44
N PRO A 163 1.43 -0.37 -0.99
CA PRO A 163 0.47 0.50 -1.64
C PRO A 163 0.84 0.51 -3.12
N CYS A 164 -0.10 0.07 -3.95
CA CYS A 164 -0.13 0.26 -5.39
C CYS A 164 0.68 1.51 -5.77
N PRO A 165 1.84 1.39 -6.46
CA PRO A 165 2.49 2.55 -7.00
C PRO A 165 1.58 3.02 -8.14
N LEU A 166 1.06 4.24 -8.03
CA LEU A 166 0.43 5.01 -9.11
C LEU A 166 -1.09 4.90 -9.30
N ARG A 167 -1.83 5.49 -8.35
CA ARG A 167 -2.75 6.60 -8.67
C ARG A 167 -3.23 7.26 -7.37
N PRO A 168 -3.37 8.60 -7.29
CA PRO A 168 -4.17 9.23 -6.26
C PRO A 168 -5.64 8.91 -6.56
N LEU A 169 -6.06 7.67 -6.29
CA LEU A 169 -7.46 7.37 -6.08
C LEU A 169 -7.84 8.10 -4.79
N LEU A 170 -8.53 9.22 -4.98
CA LEU A 170 -9.33 9.91 -3.97
C LEU A 170 -9.91 8.87 -3.02
N LEU A 171 -9.31 8.72 -1.84
CA LEU A 171 -9.93 7.99 -0.76
C LEU A 171 -11.31 8.66 -0.54
N PRO A 172 -12.41 7.90 -0.51
CA PRO A 172 -13.69 8.49 -0.16
C PRO A 172 -13.54 9.09 1.23
N ARG A 173 -13.85 10.39 1.33
CA ARG A 173 -13.97 11.13 2.58
C ARG A 173 -14.55 10.22 3.66
N PRO A 174 -13.95 10.08 4.85
CA PRO A 174 -14.63 9.42 5.94
C PRO A 174 -15.93 10.19 6.20
N LEU A 175 -17.05 9.52 5.97
CA LEU A 175 -18.38 10.01 6.34
C LEU A 175 -18.39 10.10 7.88
N VAL A 176 -18.01 11.25 8.42
CA VAL A 176 -18.24 11.54 9.83
C VAL A 176 -19.75 11.59 10.01
N LEU A 177 -20.28 10.55 10.64
CA LEU A 177 -21.61 10.57 11.26
C LEU A 177 -21.60 11.69 12.31
N ALA A 178 -21.98 12.90 11.87
CA ALA A 178 -22.27 14.00 12.78
C ALA A 178 -23.48 13.57 13.63
N ARG A 179 -23.25 13.38 14.93
CA ARG A 179 -24.35 13.31 15.91
C ARG A 179 -25.12 14.63 15.85
N PRO A 180 -26.46 14.62 15.82
CA PRO A 180 -27.24 15.86 15.79
C PRO A 180 -27.14 16.56 17.16
N GLY A 181 -26.43 17.69 17.19
CA GLY A 181 -26.52 18.69 18.26
C GLY A 181 -27.59 19.74 17.91
N PRO A 182 -28.16 20.44 18.91
CA PRO A 182 -29.46 21.08 18.80
C PRO A 182 -29.49 22.32 17.88
N LEU A 183 -30.66 22.48 17.25
CA LEU A 183 -31.06 23.50 16.28
C LEU A 183 -30.88 24.92 16.82
N HIS A 184 -30.07 25.73 16.13
CA HIS A 184 -30.26 27.18 16.09
C HIS A 184 -30.56 27.65 14.67
N HIS A 185 -31.72 28.27 14.54
CA HIS A 185 -32.25 28.93 13.36
C HIS A 185 -31.29 29.97 12.79
N HIS A 186 -30.94 29.87 11.50
CA HIS A 186 -30.89 31.02 10.59
C HIS A 186 -31.11 30.58 9.13
N ARG A 187 -31.79 31.46 8.38
CA ARG A 187 -32.51 31.26 7.10
C ARG A 187 -31.64 30.98 5.85
N PRO A 188 -32.24 30.49 4.75
CA PRO A 188 -31.54 29.85 3.64
C PRO A 188 -31.18 30.82 2.49
N HIS A 189 -30.04 30.58 1.83
CA HIS A 189 -29.74 31.13 0.50
C HIS A 189 -29.45 30.01 -0.52
N ARG A 190 -30.44 29.83 -1.39
CA ARG A 190 -30.39 29.51 -2.84
C ARG A 190 -29.49 28.35 -3.32
N LEU A 191 -30.13 27.19 -3.51
CA LEU A 191 -29.69 26.08 -4.37
C LEU A 191 -29.81 26.45 -5.87
N SER A 192 -28.78 26.18 -6.66
CA SER A 192 -28.89 25.97 -8.11
C SER A 192 -28.45 24.55 -8.46
N ARG A 193 -29.30 23.89 -9.25
CA ARG A 193 -29.35 22.46 -9.62
C ARG A 193 -28.31 22.03 -10.66
N GLY A 194 -28.03 20.72 -10.66
CA GLY A 194 -27.69 19.89 -11.84
C GLY A 194 -26.30 19.25 -11.79
N ARG A 195 -26.08 17.95 -11.98
CA ARG A 195 -26.91 16.82 -12.45
C ARG A 195 -26.38 15.53 -11.83
N GLU A 196 -27.29 14.66 -11.39
CA GLU A 196 -27.05 13.22 -11.20
C GLU A 196 -26.86 12.55 -12.56
N PHE A 197 -26.00 11.52 -12.63
CA PHE A 197 -26.14 10.45 -13.61
C PHE A 197 -26.05 9.10 -12.90
N VAL A 198 -27.16 8.38 -12.98
CA VAL A 198 -27.36 7.02 -12.52
C VAL A 198 -26.86 6.02 -13.58
N CYS A 199 -26.34 4.91 -13.05
CA CYS A 199 -25.90 3.66 -13.67
C CYS A 199 -26.66 3.18 -14.92
N VAL A 200 -25.93 2.56 -15.86
CA VAL A 200 -26.50 1.59 -16.82
C VAL A 200 -25.61 0.36 -16.88
N ARG A 201 -26.16 -0.80 -16.47
CA ARG A 201 -25.68 -2.15 -16.80
C ARG A 201 -26.10 -2.52 -18.23
N GLY A 202 -25.27 -3.31 -18.90
CA GLY A 202 -25.64 -4.14 -20.06
C GLY A 202 -24.38 -4.45 -20.88
N LYS A 203 -24.08 -5.68 -21.28
CA LYS A 203 -24.78 -6.98 -21.24
C LYS A 203 -23.77 -8.06 -20.91
#